data_AF-A0A4Q3FCT5-F1
#
_entry.id   AF-A0A4Q3FCT5-F1
#
_cell.length_a   1.000
_cell.length_b   1.000
_cell.length_c   1.000
_cell.angle_alpha   90.00
_cell.angle_beta   90.00
_cell.angle_gamma   90.00
#
_symmetry.space_group_name_H-M   'P 1'
#
loop_
_entity.id
_entity.type
_entity.pdbx_description
1 polymer ?
#
loop_
_entity_poly.entity_id
_entity_poly.type
_entity_poly.pdbx_seq_one_letter_code
_entity_poly.pdbx_strand_id
1 'polypeptide(L)'
;MPDLIDDLENRYGPGPLTVQIRQEEKRGGELMATYEMEYPSWSEAMLAIAADLRGGRVEAITIARKPVTAEDLAALKDRAPRSE
;
A
#
# COMPACT_ATOMS: atom_id res chain seq x y z
N MET A 1 13.25 5.51 -15.70
CA MET A 1 13.11 4.32 -14.84
C MET A 1 11.86 3.62 -15.29
N PRO A 2 11.83 2.28 -15.46
CA PRO A 2 10.55 1.60 -15.56
C PRO A 2 9.70 2.03 -14.35
N ASP A 3 8.44 2.34 -14.63
CA ASP A 3 7.50 2.73 -13.59
C ASP A 3 7.39 1.53 -12.64
N LEU A 4 7.68 1.74 -11.35
CA LEU A 4 7.61 0.67 -10.36
C LEU A 4 6.20 0.05 -10.38
N ILE A 5 5.20 0.87 -10.71
CA ILE A 5 3.83 0.42 -10.86
C ILE A 5 3.66 -0.54 -12.03
N ASP A 6 4.23 -0.23 -13.20
CA ASP A 6 4.19 -1.12 -14.36
C ASP A 6 4.89 -2.45 -14.07
N ASP A 7 6.04 -2.43 -13.38
CA ASP A 7 6.77 -3.65 -13.01
C ASP A 7 5.96 -4.54 -12.06
N LEU A 8 5.27 -3.93 -11.09
CA LEU A 8 4.43 -4.63 -10.13
C LEU A 8 3.12 -5.12 -10.77
N GLU A 9 2.53 -4.34 -11.67
CA GLU A 9 1.37 -4.75 -12.46
C GLU A 9 1.70 -5.96 -13.35
N ASN A 10 2.85 -5.97 -14.00
CA ASN A 10 3.31 -7.12 -14.79
C ASN A 10 3.54 -8.38 -13.93
N ARG A 11 4.01 -8.21 -12.68
CA ARG A 11 4.32 -9.33 -11.77
C ARG A 11 3.07 -9.91 -11.09
N TYR A 12 2.19 -9.04 -10.61
CA TYR A 12 1.06 -9.41 -9.76
C TYR A 12 -0.28 -9.43 -10.50
N GLY A 13 -0.39 -8.64 -11.57
CA GLY A 13 -1.57 -8.47 -12.39
C GLY A 13 -2.24 -7.10 -12.20
N PRO A 14 -3.20 -6.75 -13.08
CA PRO A 14 -3.91 -5.47 -13.09
C PRO A 14 -5.11 -5.41 -12.12
N GLY A 15 -5.32 -6.46 -11.34
CA GLY A 15 -6.56 -6.69 -10.60
C GLY A 15 -6.73 -5.76 -9.39
N PRO A 16 -7.96 -5.74 -8.82
CA PRO A 16 -8.23 -4.90 -7.67
C PRO A 16 -7.26 -5.24 -6.54
N LEU A 17 -6.76 -4.18 -5.90
CA LEU A 17 -5.75 -4.25 -4.87
C LEU A 17 -6.42 -4.07 -3.52
N THR A 18 -6.15 -4.99 -2.63
CA THR A 18 -6.59 -4.95 -1.25
C THR A 18 -5.41 -4.46 -0.40
N VAL A 19 -5.60 -3.38 0.35
CA VAL A 19 -4.59 -2.80 1.22
C VAL A 19 -5.06 -2.87 2.66
N GLN A 20 -4.22 -3.42 3.53
CA GLN A 20 -4.45 -3.43 4.97
C GLN A 20 -3.66 -2.31 5.62
N ILE A 21 -4.37 -1.41 6.31
CA ILE A 21 -3.80 -0.22 6.93
C ILE A 21 -4.08 -0.24 8.43
N ARG A 22 -3.01 0.03 9.17
CA ARG A 22 -3.01 0.20 10.61
C ARG A 22 -3.36 1.64 10.97
N GLN A 23 -4.44 1.81 11.72
CA GLN A 23 -4.83 3.07 12.33
C GLN A 23 -4.45 3.08 13.82
N GLU A 24 -3.65 4.05 14.23
CA GLU A 24 -3.44 4.37 15.64
C GLU A 24 -4.56 5.31 16.08
N GLU A 25 -5.50 4.84 16.89
CA GLU A 25 -6.67 5.65 17.25
C GLU A 25 -6.37 6.67 18.36
N LYS A 26 -5.49 6.38 19.33
CA LYS A 26 -5.18 7.31 20.43
C LYS A 26 -3.78 7.11 21.01
N ARG A 27 -3.07 8.21 21.24
CA ARG A 27 -1.89 8.24 22.12
C ARG A 27 -2.35 8.20 23.58
N GLY A 28 -2.09 7.08 24.25
CA GLY A 28 -2.36 6.89 25.69
C GLY A 28 -2.90 5.52 26.10
N GLY A 29 -3.09 4.58 25.16
CA GLY A 29 -3.58 3.24 25.48
C GLY A 29 -4.12 2.49 24.25
N GLU A 30 -3.19 2.08 23.39
CA GLU A 30 -3.16 0.79 22.68
C GLU A 30 -4.40 0.30 21.91
N LEU A 31 -5.21 1.19 21.32
CA LEU A 31 -6.19 0.73 20.33
C LEU A 31 -5.59 0.80 18.92
N MET A 32 -5.25 -0.37 18.39
CA MET A 32 -4.82 -0.57 17.02
C MET A 32 -5.98 -1.18 16.24
N ALA A 33 -6.49 -0.45 15.25
CA ALA A 33 -7.44 -0.98 14.28
C ALA A 33 -6.69 -1.28 12.98
N THR A 34 -6.98 -2.42 12.35
CA THR A 34 -6.58 -2.68 10.97
C THR A 34 -7.83 -2.69 10.12
N TYR A 35 -7.83 -1.89 9.06
CA TYR A 35 -8.93 -1.85 8.11
C TYR A 35 -8.43 -2.19 6.71
N GLU A 36 -9.35 -2.68 5.89
CA GLU A 36 -9.07 -3.16 4.55
C GLU A 36 -9.74 -2.23 3.53
N MET A 37 -8.99 -1.80 2.52
CA MET A 37 -9.49 -0.98 1.41
C MET A 37 -9.21 -1.67 0.08
N GLU A 38 -10.21 -1.67 -0.80
CA GLU A 38 -10.06 -2.16 -2.18
C GLU A 38 -9.91 -0.98 -3.14
N TYR A 39 -8.96 -1.09 -4.07
CA TYR A 39 -8.71 -0.10 -5.11
C TYR A 39 -8.81 -0.75 -6.50
N PRO A 40 -9.35 -0.03 -7.50
CA PRO A 40 -9.53 -0.58 -8.83
C PRO A 40 -8.24 -0.67 -9.64
N SER A 41 -7.18 0.07 -9.26
CA SER A 41 -5.90 0.07 -9.95
C SER A 41 -4.73 0.41 -9.03
N TRP A 42 -3.52 0.05 -9.43
CA TRP A 42 -2.29 0.39 -8.71
C TRP A 42 -2.13 1.89 -8.53
N SER A 43 -2.36 2.66 -9.60
CA SER A 43 -2.19 4.11 -9.58
C SER A 43 -3.10 4.76 -8.54
N GLU A 44 -4.38 4.36 -8.49
CA GLU A 44 -5.32 4.86 -7.47
C GLU A 44 -4.93 4.42 -6.06
N ALA A 45 -4.56 3.16 -5.88
CA ALA A 45 -4.09 2.64 -4.59
C ALA A 45 -2.92 3.47 -4.08
N MET A 46 -1.88 3.67 -4.90
CA MET A 46 -0.67 4.38 -4.50
C MET A 46 -0.90 5.84 -4.18
N LEU A 47 -1.76 6.52 -4.94
CA LEU A 47 -2.15 7.89 -4.64
C LEU A 47 -2.90 7.98 -3.30
N ALA A 48 -3.81 7.04 -3.04
CA ALA A 48 -4.62 7.04 -1.83
C ALA A 48 -3.81 6.67 -0.57
N ILE A 49 -2.87 5.72 -0.68
CA ILE A 49 -2.12 5.19 0.48
C ILE A 49 -0.71 5.78 0.61
N ALA A 50 -0.31 6.75 -0.22
CA ALA A 50 1.05 7.31 -0.21
C ALA A 50 1.49 7.78 1.19
N ALA A 51 0.60 8.46 1.92
CA ALA A 51 0.85 8.91 3.28
C ALA A 51 0.98 7.73 4.26
N ASP A 52 0.13 6.71 4.12
CA ASP A 52 0.15 5.48 4.91
C ASP A 52 1.43 4.67 4.72
N LEU A 53 1.89 4.51 3.48
CA LEU A 53 3.15 3.84 3.15
C LEU A 53 4.33 4.53 3.84
N ARG A 54 4.42 5.87 3.72
CA ARG A 54 5.48 6.66 4.39
C ARG A 54 5.40 6.56 5.90
N GLY A 55 4.18 6.63 6.45
CA GLY A 55 3.91 6.50 7.87
C GLY A 55 4.15 5.09 8.44
N GLY A 56 4.47 4.10 7.59
CA GLY A 56 4.60 2.71 8.01
C GLY A 56 3.30 2.15 8.57
N ARG A 57 2.17 2.63 8.04
CA ARG A 57 0.82 2.19 8.41
C ARG A 57 0.30 1.09 7.50
N VAL A 58 0.83 0.95 6.28
CA VAL A 58 0.47 -0.18 5.40
C VAL A 58 1.16 -1.45 5.90
N GLU A 59 0.35 -2.44 6.27
CA GLU A 59 0.81 -3.74 6.78
C GLU A 59 0.95 -4.77 5.65
N ALA A 60 -0.02 -4.78 4.73
CA ALA A 60 -0.04 -5.71 3.61
C ALA A 60 -0.74 -5.11 2.39
N ILE A 61 -0.30 -5.55 1.21
CA ILE A 61 -0.98 -5.31 -0.06
C ILE A 61 -1.18 -6.68 -0.72
N THR A 62 -2.41 -6.98 -1.16
CA THR A 62 -2.76 -8.21 -1.87
C THR A 62 -3.41 -7.86 -3.20
N ILE A 63 -3.06 -8.59 -4.25
CA ILE A 63 -3.45 -8.27 -5.62
C ILE A 63 -3.81 -9.55 -6.34
N ALA A 64 -5.03 -9.64 -6.86
CA ALA A 64 -5.52 -10.89 -7.45
C ALA A 64 -5.24 -12.11 -6.53
N ARG A 65 -5.39 -11.93 -5.21
CA ARG A 65 -5.11 -12.91 -4.14
C ARG A 65 -3.63 -13.28 -3.94
N LYS A 66 -2.69 -12.54 -4.54
CA LYS A 66 -1.24 -12.70 -4.32
C LYS A 66 -0.73 -11.59 -3.41
N PRO A 67 -0.06 -11.91 -2.28
CA PRO A 67 0.55 -10.90 -1.43
C PRO A 67 1.75 -10.26 -2.16
N VAL A 68 1.83 -8.94 -2.10
CA VAL A 68 3.03 -8.18 -2.48
C VAL A 68 4.14 -8.50 -1.49
N THR A 69 5.37 -8.67 -1.98
CA THR A 69 6.50 -9.04 -1.12
C THR A 69 6.91 -7.87 -0.21
N ALA A 70 7.58 -8.17 0.90
CA ALA A 70 8.11 -7.12 1.78
C ALA A 70 9.14 -6.22 1.08
N GLU A 71 9.91 -6.77 0.13
CA GLU A 71 10.87 -6.02 -0.69
C GLU A 71 10.16 -5.03 -1.62
N ASP A 72 9.12 -5.49 -2.33
CA ASP A 72 8.33 -4.63 -3.21
C ASP A 72 7.56 -3.57 -2.41
N LEU A 73 7.04 -3.91 -1.23
CA LEU A 73 6.39 -2.96 -0.33
C LEU A 73 7.37 -1.88 0.16
N ALA A 74 8.61 -2.26 0.46
CA ALA A 74 9.66 -1.30 0.81
C ALA A 74 10.01 -0.38 -0.38
N ALA A 75 10.11 -0.93 -1.59
CA ALA A 75 10.35 -0.15 -2.81
C ALA A 75 9.22 0.87 -3.07
N LEU A 76 7.96 0.48 -2.84
CA LEU A 76 6.80 1.37 -2.93
C LEU A 76 6.87 2.52 -1.92
N LYS A 77 7.25 2.22 -0.68
CA LYS A 77 7.42 3.23 0.37
C LYS A 77 8.45 4.29 -0.01
N ASP A 78 9.59 3.88 -0.58
CA ASP A 78 10.67 4.79 -0.98
C ASP A 78 10.29 5.67 -2.16
N ARG A 79 9.35 5.21 -3.01
CA ARG A 79 8.87 5.94 -4.19
C ARG A 79 7.56 6.70 -3.98
N ALA A 80 6.92 6.60 -2.81
CA ALA A 80 5.64 7.25 -2.57
C ALA A 80 5.76 8.79 -2.67
N PRO A 81 4.92 9.47 -3.48
CA PRO A 81 5.05 10.90 -3.78
C PRO A 81 4.86 11.75 -2.53
N ARG A 82 5.76 12.72 -2.28
CA ARG A 82 5.61 13.68 -1.17
C ARG A 82 4.39 14.55 -1.44
N SER A 83 3.45 14.56 -0.51
CA SER A 83 2.38 15.57 -0.49
C SER A 83 3.03 16.91 -0.11
N GLU A 84 2.88 17.92 -0.96
CA GLU A 84 3.24 19.31 -0.66
C GLU A 84 2.39 19.90 0.48
#